data_AF-A0A2C9LEI8-F1
#
_entry.id   AF-A0A2C9LEI8-F1
#
_cell.length_a   1.000
_cell.length_b   1.000
_cell.length_c   1.000
_cell.angle_alpha   90.00
_cell.angle_beta   90.00
_cell.angle_gamma   90.00
#
_symmetry.space_group_name_H-M   'P 1'
#
loop_
_entity.id
_entity.type
_entity.pdbx_description
1 polymer ?
#
loop_
_entity_poly.entity_id
_entity_poly.type
_entity_poly.pdbx_seq_one_letter_code
_entity_poly.pdbx_strand_id
1 'polypeptide(L)'
;MAGQGYKRTNFEEDDYASNGGTPPPIDVVFRGPSAGLSSWRHRTTQEKCLLLVSVLLVLVIVVLAIVLAFKDSEIQDLKLENEKYCMTPECVKIASTILTAMDTQIDPCEDFYQFACGGWMKNNPIPPGHSRWGTFELMWQKNMLVMKNAIGELFPL
;
A
#
# COMPACT_ATOMS: atom_id res chain seq x y z
N MET A 1 -33.80 -5.11 -31.53
CA MET A 1 -33.52 -6.51 -31.15
C MET A 1 -34.47 -6.86 -30.02
N ALA A 2 -35.60 -7.46 -30.40
CA ALA A 2 -36.64 -7.96 -29.50
C ALA A 2 -36.33 -9.42 -29.17
N GLY A 3 -36.63 -9.83 -27.94
CA GLY A 3 -36.48 -11.21 -27.49
C GLY A 3 -37.18 -11.40 -26.16
N GLN A 4 -38.51 -11.25 -26.19
CA GLN A 4 -39.41 -11.52 -25.07
C GLN A 4 -39.40 -13.02 -24.77
N GLY A 5 -39.00 -13.39 -23.54
CA GLY A 5 -39.15 -14.73 -23.00
C GLY A 5 -40.60 -14.99 -22.58
N TYR A 6 -41.13 -16.09 -23.05
CA TYR A 6 -42.54 -16.46 -23.27
C TYR A 6 -43.26 -17.00 -22.02
N LYS A 7 -44.61 -17.03 -22.12
CA LYS A 7 -45.57 -17.48 -21.11
C LYS A 7 -45.74 -19.01 -21.07
N ARG A 8 -45.98 -19.48 -19.83
CA ARG A 8 -46.65 -20.69 -19.31
C ARG A 8 -47.54 -21.51 -20.27
N THR A 9 -47.45 -22.84 -20.17
CA THR A 9 -48.57 -23.80 -20.24
C THR A 9 -48.30 -25.03 -19.37
N ASN A 10 -49.25 -25.38 -18.50
CA ASN A 10 -49.46 -26.75 -18.01
C ASN A 10 -50.11 -27.56 -19.15
N PHE A 11 -49.90 -28.87 -19.20
CA PHE A 11 -50.93 -29.82 -19.62
C PHE A 11 -50.62 -31.22 -19.05
N GLU A 12 -51.64 -31.72 -18.35
CA GLU A 12 -52.13 -33.08 -18.08
C GLU A 12 -51.43 -34.33 -18.68
N GLU A 13 -51.41 -35.41 -17.87
CA GLU A 13 -52.02 -36.76 -18.13
C GLU A 13 -50.94 -37.72 -18.70
N ASP A 14 -50.81 -39.01 -18.38
CA ASP A 14 -51.46 -40.03 -17.54
C ASP A 14 -50.36 -41.11 -17.31
N ASP A 15 -50.40 -42.01 -16.32
CA ASP A 15 -51.02 -43.31 -16.55
C ASP A 15 -51.00 -44.24 -15.32
N TYR A 16 -52.05 -45.05 -15.28
CA TYR A 16 -52.23 -46.34 -14.59
C TYR A 16 -52.52 -46.38 -13.07
N ALA A 17 -53.82 -46.50 -12.79
CA ALA A 17 -54.35 -47.08 -11.57
C ALA A 17 -54.11 -48.61 -11.51
N SER A 18 -53.76 -49.13 -10.33
CA SER A 18 -54.34 -50.39 -9.83
C SER A 18 -54.15 -50.54 -8.33
N ASN A 19 -55.22 -50.95 -7.67
CA ASN A 19 -55.32 -51.22 -6.24
C ASN A 19 -54.44 -52.41 -5.80
N GLY A 20 -53.91 -52.36 -4.57
CA GLY A 20 -53.59 -53.57 -3.81
C GLY A 20 -52.36 -53.49 -2.92
N GLY A 21 -52.59 -53.71 -1.61
CA GLY A 21 -51.66 -54.44 -0.74
C GLY A 21 -50.50 -53.65 -0.11
N THR A 22 -50.51 -53.55 1.22
CA THR A 22 -49.33 -53.27 2.04
C THR A 22 -48.33 -54.43 1.99
N PRO A 23 -47.02 -54.12 1.84
CA PRO A 23 -45.99 -54.78 2.64
C PRO A 23 -45.15 -53.74 3.42
N PRO A 24 -44.61 -54.09 4.60
CA PRO A 24 -43.87 -53.15 5.43
C PRO A 24 -42.48 -52.89 4.82
N PRO A 25 -42.02 -51.63 4.71
CA PRO A 25 -40.64 -51.37 4.35
C PRO A 25 -39.74 -51.58 5.57
N ILE A 26 -38.76 -52.46 5.39
CA ILE A 26 -37.64 -52.74 6.29
C ILE A 26 -36.81 -51.46 6.44
N ASP A 27 -36.76 -50.92 7.64
CA ASP A 27 -35.94 -49.78 8.01
C ASP A 27 -34.49 -50.21 8.26
N VAL A 28 -33.62 -49.76 7.36
CA VAL A 28 -32.17 -49.92 7.43
C VAL A 28 -31.64 -48.96 8.50
N VAL A 29 -31.03 -49.48 9.57
CA VAL A 29 -30.39 -48.67 10.62
C VAL A 29 -29.17 -47.95 10.05
N PHE A 30 -29.35 -46.70 9.63
CA PHE A 30 -28.23 -45.78 9.43
C PHE A 30 -27.84 -45.19 10.78
N ARG A 31 -26.71 -45.66 11.32
CA ARG A 31 -26.04 -45.06 12.49
C ARG A 31 -25.42 -43.73 12.05
N GLY A 32 -26.24 -42.68 11.92
CA GLY A 32 -25.74 -41.31 11.82
C GLY A 32 -25.00 -40.91 13.11
N PRO A 33 -23.95 -40.07 13.04
CA PRO A 33 -23.41 -39.45 14.24
C PRO A 33 -24.52 -38.62 14.89
N SER A 34 -24.97 -39.06 16.05
CA SER A 34 -25.84 -38.25 16.89
C SER A 34 -25.11 -36.95 17.21
N ALA A 35 -25.67 -35.84 16.74
CA ALA A 35 -25.45 -34.54 17.33
C ALA A 35 -25.94 -34.60 18.79
N GLY A 36 -25.08 -35.10 19.67
CA GLY A 36 -25.26 -35.04 21.10
C GLY A 36 -25.02 -33.61 21.57
N LEU A 37 -26.06 -32.77 21.50
CA LEU A 37 -26.19 -31.56 22.33
C LEU A 37 -26.39 -31.94 23.81
N SER A 38 -25.55 -32.81 24.37
CA SER A 38 -25.68 -33.23 25.78
C SER A 38 -24.37 -33.64 26.45
N SER A 39 -23.21 -33.29 25.92
CA SER A 39 -21.93 -33.40 26.65
C SER A 39 -21.59 -32.13 27.47
N TRP A 40 -22.62 -31.42 27.93
CA TRP A 40 -22.51 -30.17 28.71
C TRP A 40 -22.95 -30.33 30.16
N ARG A 41 -22.86 -31.54 30.72
CA ARG A 41 -23.36 -31.80 32.08
C ARG A 41 -22.30 -32.04 33.15
N HIS A 42 -21.01 -32.14 32.83
CA HIS A 42 -19.96 -32.15 33.87
C HIS A 42 -18.55 -31.81 33.35
N ARG A 43 -18.38 -30.65 32.72
CA ARG A 43 -17.03 -30.17 32.39
C ARG A 43 -16.31 -29.71 33.66
N THR A 44 -15.16 -30.33 33.96
CA THR A 44 -14.38 -30.07 35.18
C THR A 44 -13.94 -28.60 35.23
N THR A 45 -13.63 -28.09 36.43
CA THR A 45 -13.15 -26.71 36.62
C THR A 45 -12.00 -26.35 35.67
N GLN A 46 -11.18 -27.33 35.29
CA GLN A 46 -10.08 -27.21 34.35
C GLN A 46 -10.52 -26.91 32.91
N GLU A 47 -11.59 -27.52 32.42
CA GLU A 47 -12.11 -27.28 31.06
C GLU A 47 -12.78 -25.90 30.94
N LYS A 48 -13.40 -25.42 32.02
CA LYS A 48 -13.96 -24.06 32.07
C LYS A 48 -12.85 -23.00 32.04
N CYS A 49 -11.75 -23.21 32.76
CA CYS A 49 -10.58 -22.34 32.68
C CYS A 49 -9.95 -22.33 31.29
N LEU A 50 -9.82 -23.50 30.64
CA LEU A 50 -9.30 -23.58 29.27
C LEU A 50 -10.20 -22.84 28.26
N LEU A 51 -11.52 -22.97 28.38
CA LEU A 51 -12.46 -22.24 27.52
C LEU A 51 -12.36 -20.73 27.75
N LEU A 52 -12.26 -20.27 29.00
CA LEU A 52 -12.08 -18.85 29.31
C LEU A 52 -10.76 -18.29 28.75
N VAL A 53 -9.64 -18.99 28.94
CA VAL A 53 -8.33 -18.58 28.39
C VAL A 53 -8.38 -18.56 26.86
N SER A 54 -9.01 -19.56 26.22
CA SER A 54 -9.14 -19.60 24.77
C SER A 54 -9.96 -18.42 24.24
N VAL A 55 -11.05 -18.06 24.92
CA VAL A 55 -11.88 -16.90 24.55
C VAL A 55 -11.11 -15.60 24.74
N LEU A 56 -10.35 -15.45 25.84
CA LEU A 56 -9.51 -14.28 26.06
C LEU A 56 -8.41 -14.15 25.01
N LEU A 57 -7.76 -15.25 24.63
CA LEU A 57 -6.77 -15.25 23.55
C LEU A 57 -7.39 -14.87 22.21
N VAL A 58 -8.56 -15.41 21.89
CA VAL A 58 -9.30 -15.04 20.68
C VAL A 58 -9.68 -13.56 20.70
N LEU A 59 -10.16 -13.03 21.84
CA LEU A 59 -10.47 -11.60 21.99
C LEU A 59 -9.23 -10.73 21.81
N VAL A 60 -8.09 -11.12 22.37
CA VAL A 60 -6.82 -10.41 22.19
C VAL A 60 -6.38 -10.43 20.72
N ILE A 61 -6.48 -11.58 20.04
CA ILE A 61 -6.16 -11.71 18.62
C ILE A 61 -7.09 -10.84 17.77
N VAL A 62 -8.39 -10.83 18.09
CA VAL A 62 -9.38 -9.98 17.40
C VAL A 62 -9.07 -8.50 17.60
N VAL A 63 -8.74 -8.08 18.83
CA VAL A 63 -8.36 -6.69 19.12
C VAL A 63 -7.07 -6.30 18.39
N LEU A 64 -6.06 -7.18 18.35
CA LEU A 64 -4.82 -6.94 17.60
C LEU A 64 -5.08 -6.83 16.10
N ALA A 65 -5.90 -7.72 15.53
CA ALA A 65 -6.28 -7.68 14.11
C ALA A 65 -7.04 -6.38 13.78
N ILE A 66 -7.94 -5.94 14.67
CA ILE A 66 -8.65 -4.67 14.55
C ILE A 66 -7.68 -3.48 14.60
N VAL A 67 -6.74 -3.46 15.55
CA VAL A 67 -5.72 -2.40 15.65
C VAL A 67 -4.81 -2.36 14.43
N LEU A 68 -4.43 -3.51 13.88
CA LEU A 68 -3.64 -3.60 12.65
C LEU A 68 -4.43 -3.11 11.43
N ALA A 69 -5.70 -3.49 11.30
CA ALA A 69 -6.58 -3.02 10.22
C ALA A 69 -6.82 -1.50 10.29
N PHE A 70 -6.94 -0.94 11.50
CA PHE A 70 -7.03 0.51 11.68
C PHE A 70 -5.70 1.23 11.40
N LYS A 71 -4.55 0.61 11.68
CA LYS A 71 -3.22 1.16 11.32
C LYS A 71 -2.94 1.13 9.82
N ASP A 72 -3.46 0.13 9.09
CA ASP A 72 -3.36 0.09 7.63
C ASP A 72 -4.02 1.30 6.96
N SER A 73 -4.97 1.94 7.64
CA SER A 73 -5.62 3.17 7.15
C SER A 73 -4.69 4.39 7.19
N GLU A 74 -3.68 4.41 8.07
CA GLU A 74 -2.67 5.48 8.15
C GLU A 74 -1.47 5.23 7.20
N ILE A 75 -1.23 3.98 6.78
CA ILE A 75 -0.13 3.59 5.88
C ILE A 75 -0.49 3.75 4.39
N GLN A 76 -1.77 3.91 4.03
CA GLN A 76 -2.17 4.14 2.64
C GLN A 76 -1.82 5.54 2.11
N ASP A 77 -1.77 6.56 2.96
CA ASP A 77 -1.34 7.91 2.54
C ASP A 77 0.15 7.96 2.17
N LEU A 78 0.99 7.16 2.83
CA LEU A 78 2.41 7.03 2.49
C LEU A 78 2.66 6.35 1.13
N LYS A 79 1.72 5.53 0.65
CA LYS A 79 1.89 4.78 -0.60
C LYS A 79 1.52 5.59 -1.84
N LEU A 80 0.53 6.48 -1.74
CA LEU A 80 0.16 7.41 -2.80
C LEU A 80 1.11 8.63 -2.84
N GLU A 81 1.60 9.09 -1.69
CA GLU A 81 2.65 10.10 -1.66
C GLU A 81 3.95 9.58 -2.30
N ASN A 82 4.39 8.36 -1.97
CA ASN A 82 5.61 7.79 -2.54
C ASN A 82 5.54 7.49 -4.05
N GLU A 83 4.35 7.49 -4.66
CA GLU A 83 4.17 7.41 -6.11
C GLU A 83 4.13 8.80 -6.77
N LYS A 84 3.76 9.85 -6.02
CA LYS A 84 3.64 11.23 -6.52
C LYS A 84 4.99 11.92 -6.72
N TYR A 85 6.01 11.55 -5.96
CA TYR A 85 7.34 12.16 -6.03
C TYR A 85 8.43 11.12 -6.26
N CYS A 86 9.47 11.55 -6.98
CA CYS A 86 10.62 10.71 -7.27
C CYS A 86 11.54 10.62 -6.03
N MET A 87 11.73 9.40 -5.52
CA MET A 87 12.66 9.10 -4.41
C MET A 87 13.98 8.46 -4.86
N THR A 88 14.35 8.58 -6.15
CA THR A 88 15.68 8.12 -6.57
C THR A 88 16.76 9.01 -5.94
N PRO A 89 17.97 8.49 -5.69
CA PRO A 89 19.04 9.29 -5.07
C PRO A 89 19.38 10.54 -5.88
N GLU A 90 19.22 10.51 -7.21
CA GLU A 90 19.38 11.66 -8.09
C GLU A 90 18.31 12.72 -7.83
N CYS A 91 17.04 12.32 -7.73
CA CYS A 91 15.94 13.23 -7.46
C CYS A 91 16.09 13.93 -6.11
N VAL A 92 16.44 13.18 -5.06
CA VAL A 92 16.69 13.74 -3.72
C VAL A 92 17.85 14.74 -3.75
N LYS A 93 18.92 14.44 -4.48
CA LYS A 93 20.08 15.32 -4.64
C LYS A 93 19.74 16.61 -5.42
N ILE A 94 18.94 16.50 -6.47
CA ILE A 94 18.50 17.67 -7.24
C ILE A 94 17.57 18.54 -6.40
N ALA A 95 16.59 17.93 -5.72
CA ALA A 95 15.66 18.63 -4.84
C ALA A 95 16.39 19.41 -3.74
N SER A 96 17.39 18.80 -3.08
CA SER A 96 18.18 19.50 -2.05
C SER A 96 19.01 20.66 -2.62
N THR A 97 19.55 20.50 -3.83
CA THR A 97 20.27 21.57 -4.53
C THR A 97 19.35 22.74 -4.85
N ILE A 98 18.13 22.49 -5.34
CA ILE A 98 17.12 23.52 -5.62
C ILE A 98 16.74 24.24 -4.32
N LEU A 99 16.42 23.49 -3.26
CA LEU A 99 16.03 24.09 -1.97
C LEU A 99 17.11 24.98 -1.36
N THR A 100 18.39 24.60 -1.53
CA THR A 100 19.52 25.40 -1.04
C THR A 100 19.75 26.68 -1.86
N ALA A 101 19.33 26.68 -3.14
CA ALA A 101 19.46 27.84 -4.02
C ALA A 101 18.35 28.88 -3.79
N MET A 102 17.16 28.44 -3.36
CA MET A 102 16.01 29.31 -3.14
C MET A 102 16.11 30.13 -1.85
N ASP A 103 15.47 31.29 -1.84
CA ASP A 103 15.22 32.14 -0.67
C ASP A 103 13.70 32.24 -0.44
N THR A 104 13.17 31.38 0.44
CA THR A 104 11.72 31.27 0.70
C THR A 104 11.15 32.44 1.50
N GLN A 105 11.96 33.43 1.87
CA GLN A 105 11.49 34.64 2.55
C GLN A 105 10.97 35.70 1.58
N ILE A 106 11.28 35.57 0.29
CA ILE A 106 10.87 36.49 -0.76
C ILE A 106 9.60 35.98 -1.41
N ASP A 107 8.63 36.86 -1.67
CA ASP A 107 7.45 36.48 -2.43
C ASP A 107 7.84 36.25 -3.90
N PRO A 108 7.62 35.04 -4.46
CA PRO A 108 7.91 34.76 -5.87
C PRO A 108 7.10 35.64 -6.84
N CYS A 109 5.97 36.20 -6.41
CA CYS A 109 5.16 37.10 -7.23
C CYS A 109 5.76 38.50 -7.34
N GLU A 110 6.63 38.89 -6.39
CA GLU A 110 7.30 40.19 -6.36
C GLU A 110 8.68 40.13 -7.03
N ASP A 111 9.53 39.16 -6.62
CA ASP A 111 10.85 38.94 -7.21
C ASP A 111 11.17 37.45 -7.29
N PHE A 112 10.77 36.83 -8.40
CA PHE A 112 11.05 35.43 -8.68
C PHE A 112 12.55 35.12 -8.77
N TYR A 113 13.38 36.07 -9.19
CA TYR A 113 14.82 35.83 -9.32
C TYR A 113 15.46 35.72 -7.94
N GLN A 114 15.14 36.64 -7.04
CA GLN A 114 15.63 36.58 -5.67
C GLN A 114 15.03 35.38 -4.92
N PHE A 115 13.76 35.04 -5.14
CA PHE A 115 13.17 33.82 -4.59
C PHE A 115 13.89 32.55 -5.08
N ALA A 116 14.16 32.43 -6.38
CA ALA A 116 14.73 31.20 -6.94
C ALA A 116 16.25 31.08 -6.72
N CYS A 117 16.99 32.19 -6.74
CA CYS A 117 18.45 32.21 -6.75
C CYS A 117 19.07 32.89 -5.51
N GLY A 118 18.27 33.54 -4.65
CA GLY A 118 18.76 34.35 -3.55
C GLY A 118 19.61 33.57 -2.53
N GLY A 119 19.24 32.33 -2.22
CA GLY A 119 20.04 31.44 -1.40
C GLY A 119 21.38 31.08 -2.05
N TRP A 120 21.37 30.82 -3.37
CA TRP A 120 22.60 30.53 -4.12
C TRP A 120 23.54 31.73 -4.12
N MET A 121 23.03 32.94 -4.37
CA MET A 121 23.83 34.17 -4.40
C MET A 121 24.49 34.46 -3.04
N LYS A 122 23.76 34.25 -1.93
CA LYS A 122 24.31 34.41 -0.57
C LYS A 122 25.47 33.43 -0.30
N ASN A 123 25.37 32.21 -0.81
CA ASN A 123 26.37 31.16 -0.59
C ASN A 123 27.53 31.18 -1.61
N ASN A 124 27.40 31.90 -2.72
CA ASN A 124 28.38 31.90 -3.82
C ASN A 124 28.77 33.33 -4.21
N PRO A 125 29.50 34.07 -3.34
CA PRO A 125 30.02 35.38 -3.69
C PRO A 125 31.03 35.28 -4.84
N ILE A 126 31.14 36.36 -5.63
CA ILE A 126 32.06 36.41 -6.76
C ILE A 126 33.49 36.27 -6.24
N PRO A 127 34.24 35.22 -6.63
CA PRO A 127 35.61 35.04 -6.19
C PRO A 127 36.55 36.06 -6.85
N PRO A 128 37.71 36.35 -6.25
CA PRO A 128 38.69 37.26 -6.83
C PRO A 128 39.10 36.81 -8.23
N GLY A 129 39.32 37.78 -9.11
CA GLY A 129 39.71 37.54 -10.51
C GLY A 129 38.54 37.21 -11.45
N HIS A 130 37.30 37.21 -10.97
CA HIS A 130 36.12 37.02 -11.80
C HIS A 130 35.25 38.29 -11.78
N SER A 131 34.67 38.65 -12.93
CA SER A 131 33.73 39.78 -13.04
C SER A 131 32.27 39.35 -12.88
N ARG A 132 31.99 38.05 -13.03
CA ARG A 132 30.68 37.42 -12.88
C ARG A 132 30.84 36.02 -12.31
N TRP A 133 29.84 35.54 -11.60
CA TRP A 133 29.84 34.22 -11.01
C TRP A 133 28.44 33.61 -11.09
N GLY A 134 28.34 32.44 -11.70
CA GLY A 134 27.08 31.78 -12.00
C GLY A 134 27.28 30.31 -12.33
N THR A 135 26.20 29.66 -12.71
CA THR A 135 26.19 28.24 -13.08
C THR A 135 27.13 27.94 -14.26
N PHE A 136 27.23 28.85 -15.23
CA PHE A 136 28.10 28.66 -16.40
C PHE A 136 29.58 28.68 -16.03
N GLU A 137 30.00 29.63 -15.20
CA GLU A 137 31.38 29.72 -14.70
C GLU A 137 31.73 28.48 -13.87
N LEU A 138 30.82 28.03 -13.00
CA LEU A 138 31.01 26.82 -12.22
C LEU A 138 31.15 25.58 -13.11
N MET A 139 30.32 25.46 -14.15
CA MET A 139 30.41 24.35 -15.11
C MET A 139 31.70 24.39 -15.92
N TRP A 140 32.12 25.59 -16.36
CA TRP A 140 33.41 25.77 -17.04
C TRP A 140 34.58 25.33 -16.16
N GLN A 141 34.59 25.72 -14.88
CA GLN A 141 35.64 25.31 -13.95
C GLN A 141 35.65 23.79 -13.74
N LYS A 142 34.48 23.16 -13.57
CA LYS A 142 34.37 21.70 -13.47
C LYS A 142 34.94 21.00 -14.71
N ASN A 143 34.58 21.46 -15.90
CA ASN A 143 35.11 20.91 -17.16
C ASN A 143 36.63 21.09 -17.27
N MET A 144 37.14 22.26 -16.89
CA MET A 144 38.57 22.54 -16.89
C MET A 144 39.34 21.63 -15.92
N LEU A 145 38.76 21.32 -14.75
CA LEU A 145 39.36 20.38 -13.81
C LEU A 145 39.42 18.96 -14.39
N VAL A 146 38.37 18.51 -15.06
CA VAL A 146 38.35 17.19 -15.73
C VAL A 146 39.44 17.13 -16.81
N MET A 147 39.55 18.15 -17.66
CA MET A 147 40.60 18.21 -18.69
C MET A 147 42.00 18.19 -18.09
N LYS A 148 42.22 18.97 -17.02
CA LYS A 148 43.51 18.98 -16.32
C LYS A 148 43.87 17.63 -15.71
N ASN A 149 42.91 16.95 -15.07
CA ASN A 149 43.13 15.63 -14.50
C ASN A 149 43.50 14.61 -15.59
N ALA A 150 42.73 14.58 -16.69
CA ALA A 150 43.01 13.69 -17.81
C ALA A 150 44.41 13.94 -18.41
N ILE A 151 44.79 15.19 -18.63
CA ILE A 151 46.13 15.52 -19.16
C ILE A 151 47.24 15.11 -18.18
N GLY A 152 47.04 15.32 -16.87
CA GLY A 152 48.00 14.91 -15.84
C GLY A 152 48.22 13.40 -15.79
N GLU A 153 47.16 12.61 -15.98
CA GLU A 153 47.27 11.15 -16.10
C GLU A 153 48.00 10.70 -17.38
N LEU A 154 47.88 11.45 -18.49
CA LEU A 154 48.58 11.15 -19.75
C LEU A 154 50.06 11.54 -19.72
N PHE A 155 50.43 12.56 -18.95
CA PHE A 155 51.80 13.04 -18.81
C PHE A 155 52.20 13.12 -17.33
N PRO A 156 52.34 11.97 -16.64
CA PRO A 156 52.85 11.95 -15.28
C PRO A 156 54.33 12.38 -15.33
N LEU A 157 54.60 13.58 -14.82
CA LEU A 157 55.96 14.08 -14.57
C LEU A 157 56.53 13.45 -13.29
#